data_AF-W7YQ59-F1
#
_entry.id   AF-W7YQ59-F1
#
_cell.length_a   1.000
_cell.length_b   1.000
_cell.length_c   1.000
_cell.angle_alpha   90.00
_cell.angle_beta   90.00
_cell.angle_gamma   90.00
#
_symmetry.space_group_name_H-M   'P 1'
#
loop_
_entity.id
_entity.type
_entity.pdbx_description
1 polymer ?
#
loop_
_entity_poly.entity_id
_entity_poly.type
_entity_poly.pdbx_seq_one_letter_code
_entity_poly.pdbx_strand_id
1 'polypeptide(L)'
;MLLSPLNEQLRHSMKRGAQIFLFVARIRHIEPLVHILRKIFRDIRVEGTSSVDPQRAEKVNSFRQKEIRLLVTTTILERGVTVPRSDVFIADADSGLFDEASLVQMAGRAGRSAEDPAGQVIFASPQWTLSQKRAVNQIKSMNRIAMKKGYIQTK
;
A
#
# COMPACT_ATOMS: atom_id res chain seq x y z
N MET A 1 21.82 -7.00 -5.25
CA MET A 1 21.03 -6.75 -4.03
C MET A 1 19.76 -5.95 -4.41
N LEU A 2 18.77 -6.62 -5.01
CA LEU A 2 17.62 -6.01 -5.71
C LEU A 2 16.62 -5.25 -4.81
N LEU A 3 16.85 -5.18 -3.49
CA LEU A 3 15.92 -4.58 -2.52
C LEU A 3 16.31 -3.19 -2.02
N SER A 4 17.44 -2.61 -2.45
CA SER A 4 17.92 -1.34 -1.88
C SER A 4 16.91 -0.19 -2.02
N PRO A 5 16.32 0.09 -3.21
CA PRO A 5 15.41 1.21 -3.36
C PRO A 5 14.09 1.00 -2.60
N LEU A 6 13.53 -0.21 -2.65
CA LEU A 6 12.27 -0.51 -1.95
C LEU A 6 12.44 -0.41 -0.43
N ASN A 7 13.54 -0.93 0.11
CA ASN A 7 13.84 -0.83 1.55
C ASN A 7 13.98 0.64 1.99
N GLU A 8 14.65 1.48 1.20
CA GLU A 8 14.78 2.91 1.49
C GLU A 8 13.41 3.61 1.54
N GLN A 9 12.56 3.34 0.55
CA GLN A 9 11.22 3.92 0.51
C GLN A 9 10.34 3.43 1.67
N LEU A 10 10.39 2.14 2.01
CA LEU A 10 9.70 1.60 3.19
C LEU A 10 10.17 2.30 4.48
N ARG A 11 11.48 2.53 4.64
CA ARG A 11 12.02 3.28 5.79
C ARG A 11 11.55 4.72 5.82
N HIS A 12 11.46 5.38 4.67
CA HIS A 12 10.95 6.74 4.58
C HIS A 12 9.48 6.83 5.05
N SER A 13 8.62 5.93 4.55
CA SER A 13 7.23 5.78 5.03
C SER A 13 7.16 5.51 6.53
N MET A 14 8.03 4.63 7.04
CA MET A 14 8.08 4.33 8.46
C MET A 14 8.45 5.55 9.31
N LYS A 15 9.46 6.33 8.90
CA LYS A 15 9.92 7.55 9.59
C LYS A 15 8.86 8.65 9.66
N ARG A 16 8.01 8.78 8.63
CA ARG A 16 6.84 9.67 8.64
C ARG A 16 5.75 9.22 9.63
N GLY A 17 5.81 8.00 10.15
CA GLY A 17 4.77 7.44 11.00
C GLY A 17 3.61 6.82 10.21
N ALA A 18 3.74 6.64 8.88
CA ALA A 18 2.70 6.07 8.04
C ALA A 18 2.61 4.54 8.05
N GLN A 19 1.42 3.99 8.25
CA GLN A 19 1.18 2.55 8.16
C GLN A 19 1.30 2.08 6.73
N ILE A 20 1.87 0.90 6.49
CA ILE A 20 2.21 0.48 5.13
C ILE A 20 1.32 -0.68 4.70
N PHE A 21 0.56 -0.46 3.63
CA PHE A 21 0.02 -1.53 2.81
C PHE A 21 1.09 -1.96 1.81
N LEU A 22 1.41 -3.26 1.78
CA LEU A 22 2.24 -3.85 0.73
C LEU A 22 1.44 -4.90 -0.03
N PHE A 23 0.97 -4.50 -1.21
CA PHE A 23 0.19 -5.38 -2.07
C PHE A 23 1.09 -6.32 -2.88
N VAL A 24 0.68 -7.59 -2.96
CA VAL A 24 1.32 -8.62 -3.80
C VAL A 24 0.27 -9.26 -4.70
N ALA A 25 0.67 -9.74 -5.88
CA ALA A 25 -0.28 -10.28 -6.86
C ALA A 25 -0.91 -11.62 -6.46
N ARG A 26 -0.25 -12.42 -5.60
CA ARG A 26 -0.67 -13.81 -5.30
C ARG A 26 -0.49 -14.13 -3.82
N ILE A 27 -1.41 -14.93 -3.26
CA ILE A 27 -1.43 -15.28 -1.83
C ILE A 27 -0.14 -15.99 -1.43
N ARG A 28 0.36 -16.87 -2.29
CA ARG A 28 1.64 -17.59 -2.10
C ARG A 28 2.87 -16.69 -1.92
N HIS A 29 2.79 -15.39 -2.28
CA HIS A 29 3.89 -14.45 -2.09
C HIS A 29 3.88 -13.77 -0.72
N ILE A 30 2.79 -13.87 0.04
CA ILE A 30 2.62 -13.17 1.32
C ILE A 30 3.64 -13.68 2.35
N GLU A 31 3.57 -14.95 2.74
CA GLU A 31 4.42 -15.49 3.81
C GLU A 31 5.93 -15.38 3.53
N PRO A 32 6.44 -15.69 2.32
CA PRO A 32 7.85 -15.48 2.00
C PRO A 32 8.29 -14.02 2.17
N LEU A 33 7.46 -13.07 1.72
CA LEU A 33 7.76 -11.65 1.81
C LEU A 33 7.70 -11.15 3.25
N VAL A 34 6.71 -11.58 4.04
CA VAL A 34 6.62 -11.29 5.48
C VAL A 34 7.87 -11.76 6.20
N HIS A 35 8.35 -12.98 5.92
CA HIS A 35 9.57 -13.52 6.52
C HIS A 35 10.80 -12.67 6.21
N ILE A 36 10.97 -12.24 4.96
CA ILE A 36 12.06 -11.35 4.54
C ILE A 36 11.95 -10.00 5.27
N LEU A 37 10.76 -9.42 5.30
CA LEU A 37 10.54 -8.10 5.92
C LEU A 37 10.75 -8.13 7.43
N ARG A 38 10.34 -9.18 8.14
CA ARG A 38 10.63 -9.35 9.58
C ARG A 38 12.12 -9.42 9.88
N LYS A 39 12.92 -10.00 8.98
CA LYS A 39 14.39 -10.01 9.10
C LYS A 39 15.00 -8.62 8.89
N ILE A 40 14.45 -7.84 7.96
CA ILE A 40 14.94 -6.48 7.63
C ILE A 40 14.50 -5.45 8.67
N PHE A 41 13.28 -5.58 9.19
CA PHE A 41 12.63 -4.63 10.10
C PHE A 41 12.27 -5.33 11.42
N ARG A 42 13.27 -5.53 12.27
CA ARG A 42 13.12 -6.28 13.53
C ARG A 42 12.32 -5.53 14.60
N ASP A 43 12.26 -4.20 14.50
CA ASP A 43 11.68 -3.32 15.52
C ASP A 43 10.21 -2.95 15.25
N ILE A 44 9.61 -3.53 14.20
CA ILE A 44 8.21 -3.29 13.85
C ILE A 44 7.47 -4.60 13.71
N ARG A 45 6.17 -4.58 14.00
CA ARG A 45 5.29 -5.70 13.71
C ARG A 45 4.92 -5.72 12.23
N VAL A 46 5.32 -6.79 11.54
CA VAL A 46 4.97 -7.07 10.15
C VAL A 46 4.07 -8.31 10.12
N GLU A 47 2.94 -8.22 9.43
CA GLU A 47 2.00 -9.34 9.26
C GLU A 47 1.57 -9.50 7.80
N GLY A 48 1.08 -10.70 7.49
CA GLY A 48 0.46 -11.03 6.21
C GLY A 48 -1.00 -11.43 6.37
N THR A 49 -1.85 -11.05 5.42
CA THR A 49 -3.24 -11.51 5.39
C THR A 49 -3.79 -11.61 3.97
N SER A 50 -4.84 -12.39 3.78
CA SER A 50 -5.54 -12.53 2.49
C SER A 50 -7.03 -12.77 2.70
N SER A 51 -7.82 -12.85 1.63
CA SER A 51 -9.26 -13.11 1.73
C SER A 51 -9.61 -14.47 2.34
N VAL A 52 -8.69 -15.44 2.31
CA VAL A 52 -8.89 -16.80 2.86
C VAL A 52 -8.24 -16.98 4.24
N ASP A 53 -7.62 -15.93 4.78
CA ASP A 53 -6.99 -15.98 6.10
C ASP A 53 -8.09 -15.99 7.20
N PRO A 54 -8.18 -17.04 8.04
CA PRO A 54 -9.18 -17.10 9.10
C PRO A 54 -9.01 -16.00 10.15
N GLN A 55 -7.79 -15.47 10.31
CA GLN A 55 -7.46 -14.38 11.24
C GLN A 55 -7.50 -13.00 10.58
N ARG A 56 -8.02 -12.90 9.35
CA ARG A 56 -8.04 -11.64 8.59
C ARG A 56 -8.66 -10.49 9.38
N ALA A 57 -9.80 -10.72 10.03
CA ALA A 57 -10.51 -9.68 10.78
C ALA A 57 -9.67 -9.12 11.94
N GLU A 58 -9.03 -10.01 12.70
CA GLU A 58 -8.14 -9.65 13.81
C GLU A 58 -6.93 -8.85 13.33
N LYS A 59 -6.22 -9.35 12.30
CA LYS A 59 -5.06 -8.68 11.72
C LYS A 59 -5.42 -7.32 11.13
N VAL A 60 -6.56 -7.20 10.46
CA VAL A 60 -7.05 -5.91 9.95
C VAL A 60 -7.35 -4.95 11.10
N ASN A 61 -7.91 -5.43 12.20
CA ASN A 61 -8.18 -4.60 13.37
C ASN A 61 -6.88 -4.14 14.05
N SER A 62 -5.92 -5.04 14.31
CA SER A 62 -4.59 -4.68 14.82
C SER A 62 -3.84 -3.73 13.89
N PHE A 63 -4.03 -3.86 12.56
CA PHE A 63 -3.52 -2.88 11.63
C PHE A 63 -4.21 -1.53 11.85
N ARG A 64 -5.54 -1.42 11.87
CA ARG A 64 -6.22 -0.14 12.16
C ARG A 64 -5.76 0.53 13.46
N GLN A 65 -5.46 -0.27 14.48
CA GLN A 65 -5.00 0.19 15.79
C GLN A 65 -3.51 0.56 15.86
N LYS A 66 -2.79 0.55 14.71
CA LYS A 66 -1.35 0.82 14.58
C LYS A 66 -0.44 -0.20 15.25
N GLU A 67 -0.97 -1.32 15.74
CA GLU A 67 -0.17 -2.40 16.32
C GLU A 67 0.64 -3.14 15.26
N ILE A 68 0.05 -3.32 14.06
CA ILE A 68 0.75 -3.80 12.88
C ILE A 68 1.20 -2.58 12.08
N ARG A 69 2.51 -2.52 11.77
CA ARG A 69 3.11 -1.40 11.07
C ARG A 69 3.08 -1.57 9.56
N LEU A 70 3.30 -2.81 9.10
CA LEU A 70 3.32 -3.19 7.69
C LEU A 70 2.44 -4.42 7.51
N LEU A 71 1.43 -4.31 6.66
CA LEU A 71 0.53 -5.40 6.31
C LEU A 71 0.72 -5.80 4.85
N VAL A 72 1.19 -7.03 4.62
CA VAL A 72 1.31 -7.64 3.30
C VAL A 72 -0.01 -8.30 2.93
N THR A 73 -0.58 -7.98 1.76
CA THR A 73 -1.90 -8.51 1.36
C THR A 73 -2.06 -8.63 -0.14
N THR A 74 -2.94 -9.52 -0.60
CA THR A 74 -3.34 -9.58 -2.03
C THR A 74 -4.58 -8.76 -2.35
N THR A 75 -5.45 -8.57 -1.36
CA THR A 75 -6.78 -7.99 -1.60
C THR A 75 -6.90 -6.61 -0.97
N ILE A 76 -7.72 -5.81 -1.62
CA ILE A 76 -8.24 -4.57 -1.09
C ILE A 76 -9.05 -4.92 0.17
N LEU A 77 -8.71 -4.29 1.29
CA LEU A 77 -9.48 -4.47 2.53
C LEU A 77 -10.95 -4.08 2.31
N GLU A 78 -11.85 -4.71 3.05
CA GLU A 78 -13.29 -4.50 2.88
C GLU A 78 -13.69 -3.03 2.99
N ARG A 79 -14.84 -2.69 2.41
CA ARG A 79 -15.43 -1.36 2.55
C ARG A 79 -15.56 -1.04 4.06
N GLY A 80 -15.34 0.22 4.42
CA GLY A 80 -15.35 0.65 5.83
C GLY A 80 -14.04 0.43 6.59
N VAL A 81 -12.98 -0.09 5.95
CA VAL A 81 -11.61 -0.07 6.50
C VAL A 81 -10.86 1.16 6.05
N THR A 82 -10.93 2.21 6.86
CA THR A 82 -10.05 3.39 6.77
C THR A 82 -8.90 3.19 7.75
N VAL A 83 -7.68 3.19 7.24
CA VAL A 83 -6.46 3.18 8.05
C VAL A 83 -5.93 4.61 8.05
N PRO A 84 -5.76 5.23 9.23
CA PRO A 84 -5.23 6.59 9.28
C PRO A 84 -3.76 6.58 8.86
N ARG A 85 -3.33 7.63 8.15
CA ARG A 85 -1.92 7.84 7.81
C ARG A 85 -1.30 6.64 7.09
N SER A 86 -1.88 6.20 5.99
CA SER A 86 -1.43 5.01 5.25
C SER A 86 -0.70 5.33 3.96
N ASP A 87 0.29 4.50 3.67
CA ASP A 87 0.96 4.41 2.38
C ASP A 87 0.68 3.09 1.69
N VAL A 88 0.83 3.12 0.38
CA VAL A 88 0.60 1.98 -0.48
C VAL A 88 1.84 1.67 -1.29
N PHE A 89 2.29 0.43 -1.18
CA PHE A 89 3.31 -0.17 -2.01
C PHE A 89 2.67 -1.32 -2.77
N ILE A 90 2.98 -1.44 -4.05
CA ILE A 90 2.51 -2.54 -4.91
C ILE A 90 3.76 -3.23 -5.45
N ALA A 91 4.02 -4.46 -4.98
CA ALA A 91 5.13 -5.28 -5.42
C ALA A 91 4.78 -5.98 -6.75
N ASP A 92 5.79 -6.12 -7.61
CA ASP A 92 5.65 -6.67 -8.97
C ASP A 92 4.48 -6.01 -9.71
N ALA A 93 4.44 -4.67 -9.66
CA ALA A 93 3.31 -3.90 -10.20
C ALA A 93 3.19 -3.98 -11.74
N ASP A 94 4.19 -4.54 -12.43
CA ASP A 94 4.13 -4.92 -13.84
C ASP A 94 3.51 -6.29 -14.11
N SER A 95 3.19 -7.06 -13.07
CA SER A 95 2.47 -8.33 -13.21
C SER A 95 1.22 -8.14 -14.06
N GLY A 96 1.05 -8.99 -15.08
CA GLY A 96 -0.15 -9.02 -15.93
C GLY A 96 -1.45 -9.38 -15.17
N LEU A 97 -1.37 -9.70 -13.88
CA LEU A 97 -2.53 -9.86 -13.01
C LEU A 97 -3.11 -8.51 -12.54
N PHE A 98 -2.34 -7.42 -12.65
CA PHE A 98 -2.79 -6.08 -12.29
C PHE A 98 -3.24 -5.31 -13.53
N ASP A 99 -4.51 -4.93 -13.54
CA ASP A 99 -5.06 -3.98 -14.48
C ASP A 99 -5.05 -2.55 -13.92
N GLU A 100 -5.43 -1.58 -14.74
CA GLU A 100 -5.53 -0.18 -14.33
C GLU A 100 -6.45 0.02 -13.13
N ALA A 101 -7.62 -0.63 -13.12
CA ALA A 101 -8.63 -0.46 -12.08
C ALA A 101 -8.14 -0.96 -10.72
N SER A 102 -7.52 -2.14 -10.66
CA SER A 102 -6.96 -2.70 -9.42
C SER A 102 -5.82 -1.83 -8.88
N LEU A 103 -4.93 -1.32 -9.73
CA LEU A 103 -3.87 -0.38 -9.33
C LEU A 103 -4.44 0.90 -8.72
N VAL A 104 -5.47 1.48 -9.32
CA VAL A 104 -6.15 2.68 -8.79
C VAL A 104 -6.84 2.39 -7.47
N GLN A 105 -7.50 1.23 -7.34
CA GLN A 105 -8.19 0.85 -6.11
C GLN A 105 -7.21 0.60 -4.95
N MET A 106 -6.06 -0.03 -5.22
CA MET A 106 -4.98 -0.20 -4.25
C MET A 106 -4.41 1.15 -3.85
N ALA A 107 -4.07 2.01 -4.82
CA ALA A 107 -3.56 3.36 -4.58
C ALA A 107 -4.51 4.22 -3.74
N GLY A 108 -5.82 4.09 -3.95
CA GLY A 108 -6.85 4.78 -3.16
C GLY A 108 -6.91 4.40 -1.67
N ARG A 109 -6.05 3.47 -1.21
CA ARG A 109 -5.86 3.16 0.21
C ARG A 109 -4.78 4.02 0.88
N ALA A 110 -4.06 4.85 0.13
CA ALA A 110 -3.16 5.84 0.70
C ALA A 110 -3.91 7.12 1.10
N GLY A 111 -3.45 7.78 2.17
CA GLY A 111 -3.86 9.16 2.50
C GLY A 111 -5.35 9.39 2.72
N ARG A 112 -6.12 8.37 3.18
CA ARG A 112 -7.58 8.48 3.36
C ARG A 112 -8.01 9.24 4.62
N SER A 113 -7.09 9.57 5.52
CA SER A 113 -7.41 10.42 6.67
C SER A 113 -7.33 11.89 6.26
N ALA A 114 -8.34 12.69 6.62
CA ALA A 114 -8.27 14.14 6.47
C ALA A 114 -7.06 14.76 7.19
N GLU A 115 -6.55 14.07 8.22
CA GLU A 115 -5.36 14.46 8.98
C GLU A 115 -4.04 14.17 8.25
N ASP A 116 -4.04 13.31 7.23
CA ASP A 116 -2.86 13.03 6.39
C ASP A 116 -3.23 12.84 4.91
N PRO A 117 -3.39 13.95 4.16
CA PRO A 117 -3.66 13.91 2.72
C PRO A 117 -2.40 13.56 1.89
N ALA A 118 -1.23 13.39 2.51
CA ALA A 118 0.06 13.23 1.84
C ALA A 118 0.52 11.77 1.75
N GLY A 119 -0.42 10.82 1.72
CA GLY A 119 -0.12 9.40 1.55
C GLY A 119 0.69 9.14 0.27
N GLN A 120 1.70 8.28 0.36
CA GLN A 120 2.54 7.90 -0.76
C GLN A 120 2.03 6.61 -1.40
N VAL A 121 2.12 6.57 -2.74
CA VAL A 121 1.83 5.38 -3.54
C VAL A 121 3.05 5.04 -4.36
N ILE A 122 3.57 3.81 -4.21
CA ILE A 122 4.78 3.34 -4.86
C ILE A 122 4.49 2.05 -5.62
N PHE A 123 4.70 2.08 -6.94
CA PHE A 123 4.63 0.91 -7.80
C PHE A 123 6.05 0.36 -7.93
N ALA A 124 6.34 -0.74 -7.24
CA ALA A 124 7.63 -1.41 -7.31
C ALA A 124 7.60 -2.40 -8.48
N SER A 125 8.39 -2.11 -9.50
CA SER A 125 8.41 -2.87 -10.74
C SER A 125 9.74 -2.65 -11.47
N PRO A 126 10.30 -3.66 -12.18
CA PRO A 126 11.45 -3.47 -13.04
C PRO A 126 11.14 -2.66 -14.32
N GLN A 127 9.86 -2.56 -14.72
CA GLN A 127 9.45 -1.92 -15.97
C GLN A 127 8.07 -1.26 -15.88
N TRP A 128 7.76 -0.37 -16.82
CA TRP A 128 6.46 0.29 -16.91
C TRP A 128 5.53 -0.42 -17.88
N THR A 129 4.33 -0.76 -17.42
CA THR A 129 3.23 -1.27 -18.25
C THR A 129 2.25 -0.16 -18.62
N LEU A 130 1.41 -0.43 -19.63
CA LEU A 130 0.33 0.49 -20.01
C LEU A 130 -0.66 0.70 -18.86
N SER A 131 -1.01 -0.38 -18.15
CA SER A 131 -1.90 -0.34 -16.96
C SER A 131 -1.36 0.60 -15.88
N GLN A 132 -0.05 0.51 -15.57
CA GLN A 132 0.58 1.40 -14.59
C GLN A 132 0.56 2.86 -15.05
N LYS A 133 0.90 3.12 -16.32
CA LYS A 133 0.89 4.49 -16.87
C LYS A 133 -0.51 5.10 -16.81
N ARG A 134 -1.54 4.34 -17.20
CA ARG A 134 -2.93 4.80 -17.16
C ARG A 134 -3.40 5.04 -15.73
N ALA A 135 -3.13 4.10 -14.82
CA ALA A 135 -3.47 4.26 -13.40
C ALA A 135 -2.83 5.51 -12.78
N VAL A 136 -1.54 5.75 -13.02
CA VAL A 136 -0.85 6.96 -12.55
C VAL A 136 -1.49 8.23 -13.12
N ASN A 137 -1.82 8.24 -14.41
CA ASN A 137 -2.48 9.39 -15.05
C ASN A 137 -3.87 9.64 -14.47
N GLN A 138 -4.65 8.58 -14.24
CA GLN A 138 -5.97 8.67 -13.63
C GLN A 138 -5.88 9.22 -12.20
N ILE A 139 -4.99 8.68 -11.37
CA ILE A 139 -4.76 9.16 -9.99
C ILE A 139 -4.38 10.64 -9.98
N LYS A 140 -3.43 11.05 -10.83
CA LYS A 140 -3.02 12.46 -10.94
C LYS A 140 -4.17 13.37 -11.40
N SER A 141 -5.00 12.91 -12.33
CA SER A 141 -6.19 13.64 -12.79
C SER A 141 -7.20 13.82 -11.66
N MET A 142 -7.49 12.73 -10.92
CA MET A 142 -8.40 12.77 -9.76
C MET A 142 -7.87 13.72 -8.67
N ASN A 143 -6.58 13.68 -8.35
CA ASN A 143 -5.96 14.59 -7.38
C ASN A 143 -6.07 16.05 -7.84
N ARG A 144 -5.87 16.33 -9.14
CA ARG A 144 -6.03 17.68 -9.70
C ARG A 144 -7.47 18.19 -9.58
N ILE A 145 -8.46 17.34 -9.88
CA ILE A 145 -9.87 17.67 -9.71
C ILE A 145 -10.19 17.93 -8.24
N ALA A 146 -9.68 17.08 -7.34
CA ALA A 146 -9.87 17.21 -5.90
C ALA A 146 -9.28 18.52 -5.36
N MET A 147 -8.08 18.91 -5.78
CA MET A 147 -7.48 20.21 -5.44
C MET A 147 -8.32 21.38 -5.97
N LYS A 148 -8.75 21.34 -7.24
CA LYS A 148 -9.61 22.39 -7.82
C LYS A 148 -10.94 22.55 -7.10
N LYS A 149 -11.49 21.45 -6.56
CA LYS A 149 -12.75 21.45 -5.79
C LYS A 149 -12.55 21.71 -4.28
N GLY A 150 -11.31 21.91 -3.82
CA GLY A 150 -11.01 22.14 -2.41
C GLY A 150 -11.10 20.91 -1.51
N TYR A 151 -11.18 19.70 -2.08
CA TYR A 151 -11.20 18.44 -1.32
C TYR A 151 -9.81 18.04 -0.79
N ILE A 152 -8.75 18.53 -1.43
CA ILE A 152 -7.37 18.38 -0.96
C ILE A 152 -6.81 19.79 -0.77
N GLN A 153 -6.43 20.13 0.46
CA GLN A 153 -5.73 21.37 0.76
C GLN A 153 -4.23 21.14 0.63
N THR A 154 -3.58 21.84 -0.28
CA THR A 154 -2.12 21.97 -0.27
C THR A 154 -1.74 22.89 0.87
N LYS A 155 -1.08 22.35 1.90
CA LYS A 155 -0.34 23.18 2.86
C LYS A 155 0.87 23.80 2.18
#